data_AF-A0A8T4UUY9-F1
#
_entry.id   AF-A0A8T4UUY9-F1
#
_cell.length_a   1.000
_cell.length_b   1.000
_cell.length_c   1.000
_cell.angle_alpha   90.00
_cell.angle_beta   90.00
_cell.angle_gamma   90.00
#
_symmetry.space_group_name_H-M   'P 1'
#
loop_
_entity.id
_entity.type
_entity.pdbx_description
1 polymer ?
#
loop_
_entity_poly.entity_id
_entity_poly.type
_entity_poly.pdbx_seq_one_letter_code
_entity_poly.pdbx_strand_id
1 'polypeptide(L)' 'MPDDLQERMKKHSEIRWSEVVRKSISQKMEMMEMMDKIARKSKLTQRDISTISRKIKAETFEDLNRD' A
#
# COMPACT_ATOMS: atom_id res chain seq x y z
N MET A 1 -9.29 -14.81 13.54
CA MET A 1 -9.02 -15.15 12.12
C MET A 1 -10.29 -15.74 11.58
N PRO A 2 -10.63 -15.55 10.29
CA PRO A 2 -11.72 -16.32 9.72
C PRO A 2 -11.35 -17.81 9.82
N ASP A 3 -12.28 -18.63 10.30
CA ASP A 3 -11.99 -20.00 10.75
C ASP A 3 -11.46 -20.89 9.61
N ASP A 4 -11.87 -20.59 8.38
CA ASP A 4 -11.43 -21.24 7.15
C ASP A 4 -9.91 -21.12 6.90
N LEU A 5 -9.32 -19.97 7.20
CA LEU A 5 -7.90 -19.73 7.00
C LEU A 5 -7.08 -20.50 8.01
N GLN A 6 -7.55 -20.57 9.26
CA GLN A 6 -6.85 -21.32 10.30
C GLN A 6 -6.86 -22.83 10.00
N GLU A 7 -7.97 -23.37 9.51
CA GLU A 7 -8.04 -24.77 9.07
C GLU A 7 -7.08 -25.06 7.91
N ARG A 8 -7.00 -24.17 6.92
CA ARG A 8 -6.05 -24.30 5.81
C ARG A 8 -4.60 -24.23 6.28
N MET A 9 -4.28 -23.35 7.22
CA MET A 9 -2.93 -23.26 7.80
C MET A 9 -2.57 -24.53 8.59
N LYS A 10 -3.52 -25.10 9.35
CA LYS A 10 -3.31 -26.36 10.08
C LYS A 10 -2.98 -27.54 9.14
N LYS A 11 -3.56 -27.58 7.93
CA LYS A 11 -3.23 -28.59 6.91
C LYS A 11 -1.78 -28.52 6.43
N HIS A 12 -1.13 -27.37 6.60
CA HIS A 12 0.25 -27.10 6.24
C HIS A 12 1.10 -26.87 7.50
N SER A 13 1.14 -27.86 8.39
CA SER A 13 1.82 -27.78 9.69
C SER A 13 3.35 -27.69 9.60
N GLU A 14 3.92 -28.02 8.44
CA GLU A 14 5.34 -27.88 8.12
C GLU A 14 5.80 -26.41 8.07
N ILE A 15 4.85 -25.47 7.91
CA ILE A 15 5.14 -24.04 7.85
C ILE A 15 5.07 -23.43 9.26
N ARG A 16 6.10 -22.65 9.63
CA ARG A 16 6.12 -21.86 10.86
C ARG A 16 5.25 -20.61 10.73
N TRP A 17 3.93 -20.78 10.76
CA TRP A 17 2.96 -19.73 10.50
C TRP A 17 3.09 -18.49 11.41
N SER A 18 3.51 -18.66 12.66
CA SER A 18 3.76 -17.55 13.58
C SER A 18 4.89 -16.63 13.10
N GLU A 19 5.90 -17.19 12.44
CA GLU A 19 7.00 -16.43 11.84
C GLU A 19 6.55 -15.69 10.58
N VAL A 20 5.76 -16.35 9.73
CA VAL A 20 5.17 -15.75 8.53
C VAL A 20 4.35 -14.52 8.91
N VAL A 21 3.43 -14.67 9.86
CA VAL A 21 2.59 -13.56 10.35
C VAL A 21 3.42 -12.44 10.92
N ARG A 22 4.41 -12.75 11.78
CA ARG A 22 5.30 -11.74 12.36
C ARG A 22 6.00 -10.93 11.27
N LYS A 23 6.58 -11.61 10.28
CA LYS A 23 7.30 -10.96 9.18
C LYS A 23 6.38 -10.06 8.34
N SER A 24 5.19 -10.55 7.98
CA SER A 24 4.22 -9.77 7.20
C SER A 24 3.77 -8.51 7.92
N ILE A 25 3.51 -8.61 9.23
CA ILE A 25 3.13 -7.46 10.05
C ILE A 25 4.29 -6.46 10.16
N SER A 26 5.51 -6.93 10.46
CA SER A 26 6.69 -6.07 10.55
C SER A 26 6.94 -5.30 9.25
N GLN A 27 6.89 -5.98 8.11
CA GLN A 27 7.06 -5.33 6.80
C GLN A 27 5.97 -4.28 6.52
N LYS A 28 4.71 -4.59 6.86
CA LYS A 28 3.62 -3.62 6.68
C LYS A 28 3.80 -2.39 7.58
N MET A 29 4.26 -2.60 8.82
CA MET A 29 4.52 -1.52 9.77
C MET A 29 5.67 -0.62 9.29
N GLU A 30 6.79 -1.20 8.86
CA GLU A 30 7.92 -0.46 8.29
C GLU A 30 7.49 0.39 7.08
N MET A 31 6.65 -0.17 6.21
CA MET A 31 6.10 0.58 5.08
C MET A 31 5.22 1.75 5.52
N MET A 32 4.36 1.56 6.54
CA MET A 32 3.52 2.65 7.07
C MET A 32 4.37 3.73 7.75
N GLU A 33 5.39 3.36 8.52
CA GLU A 33 6.31 4.33 9.11
C GLU A 33 7.09 5.11 8.05
N MET A 34 7.48 4.47 6.95
CA MET A 34 8.11 5.14 5.81
C MET A 34 7.14 6.13 5.16
N MET A 35 5.89 5.71 4.90
CA MET A 35 4.84 6.57 4.37
C MET A 35 4.61 7.80 5.26
N ASP A 36 4.53 7.59 6.58
CA ASP A 36 4.39 8.67 7.55
C ASP A 36 5.60 9.61 7.53
N LYS A 37 6.83 9.09 7.45
CA LYS A 37 8.05 9.93 7.34
C LYS A 37 8.05 10.77 6.06
N ILE A 38 7.61 10.21 4.94
CA ILE A 38 7.48 10.92 3.66
C ILE A 38 6.39 12.00 3.78
N ALA A 39 5.21 11.63 4.28
CA ALA A 39 4.07 12.52 4.42
C ALA A 39 4.32 13.66 5.42
N ARG A 40 5.00 13.39 6.55
CA ARG A 40 5.33 14.39 7.60
C ARG A 40 6.17 15.56 7.09
N LYS A 41 6.99 15.35 6.06
CA LYS A 41 7.76 16.44 5.41
C LYS A 41 6.98 17.12 4.29
N SER A 42 5.88 16.54 3.85
CA SER A 42 5.04 17.12 2.81
C SER A 42 4.12 18.17 3.44
N LYS A 43 4.17 19.40 2.94
CA LYS A 43 3.15 20.44 3.22
C LYS A 43 1.96 20.29 2.26
N LEU A 44 1.70 19.07 1.79
CA LEU A 44 0.75 18.83 0.72
C LEU A 44 -0.65 19.16 1.21
N THR A 45 -1.23 20.22 0.65
CA THR A 45 -2.58 20.64 0.95
C THR A 45 -3.57 19.96 -0.01
N GLN A 46 -4.86 19.98 0.33
CA GLN A 46 -5.91 19.50 -0.59
C GLN A 46 -5.90 20.24 -1.94
N ARG A 47 -5.45 21.51 -1.96
CA ARG A 47 -5.27 22.29 -3.18
C ARG A 47 -4.14 21.72 -4.05
N ASP A 48 -3.06 21.24 -3.43
CA ASP A 48 -1.93 20.63 -4.14
C ASP A 48 -2.34 19.29 -4.74
N ILE A 49 -3.09 18.46 -4.00
CA ILE A 49 -3.67 17.20 -4.49
C ILE A 49 -4.56 17.47 -5.72
N SER A 50 -5.50 18.41 -5.61
CA SER A 50 -6.39 18.79 -6.73
C SER A 50 -5.61 19.26 -7.96
N THR A 51 -4.52 20.02 -7.75
CA THR A 51 -3.68 20.53 -8.84
C THR A 51 -2.89 19.41 -9.52
N ILE A 52 -2.32 18.48 -8.73
CA ILE A 52 -1.62 17.30 -9.25
C ILE A 52 -2.59 16.41 -10.04
N SER A 53 -3.78 16.11 -9.49
CA SER A 53 -4.79 15.29 -10.18
C SER A 53 -5.23 15.90 -11.51
N ARG A 54 -5.37 17.23 -11.60
CA ARG A 54 -5.67 17.91 -12.87
C ARG A 54 -4.54 17.78 -13.88
N LYS A 55 -3.27 17.95 -13.46
CA LYS A 55 -2.11 17.82 -14.35
C LYS A 55 -1.98 16.42 -14.92
N ILE A 56 -2.09 15.39 -14.08
CA ILE A 56 -2.04 13.98 -14.51
C ILE A 56 -3.14 13.69 -15.55
N LYS A 57 -4.37 14.16 -15.31
CA LYS A 57 -5.48 14.01 -16.26
C LYS A 57 -5.24 14.74 -17.58
N ALA A 58 -4.64 15.94 -17.54
CA ALA A 58 -4.33 16.70 -18.73
C ALA A 58 -3.25 16.01 -19.56
N GLU A 59 -2.15 15.55 -18.95
CA GLU A 59 -1.09 14.79 -19.63
C GLU A 59 -1.61 13.48 -20.23
N THR A 60 -2.29 12.66 -19.42
CA THR A 60 -2.88 11.39 -19.93
C THR A 60 -3.91 11.62 -21.04
N PHE A 61 -4.64 12.74 -21.01
CA PHE A 61 -5.56 13.11 -22.08
C PHE A 61 -4.83 13.62 -23.33
N GLU A 62 -3.74 14.35 -23.20
CA GLU A 62 -2.91 14.78 -24.34
C GLU A 62 -2.22 13.60 -25.01
N ASP A 63 -1.70 12.64 -24.24
CA ASP A 63 -1.07 11.44 -24.77
C ASP A 63 -2.08 10.57 -25.53
N LEU A 64 -3.32 10.45 -25.04
CA LEU A 64 -4.40 9.72 -25.71
C LEU A 64 -4.92 10.40 -26.99
N ASN A 65 -4.70 11.69 -27.17
CA ASN A 65 -5.12 12.44 -28.37
C ASN A 65 -3.96 12.67 -29.37
N ARG A 66 -2.77 12.16 -29.06
CA ARG A 66 -1.59 12.21 -29.94
C ARG A 66 -1.42 10.97 -30.82
N ASP A 67 -2.18 9.91 -30.55
CA ASP A 67 -2.26 8.66 -31.33
C ASP A 67 -3.48 8.65 -32.28
#